data_AF-A0A1F3XSR4-F1
#
_entry.id   AF-A0A1F3XSR4-F1
#
_cell.length_a   1.000
_cell.length_b   1.000
_cell.length_c   1.000
_cell.angle_alpha   90.00
_cell.angle_beta   90.00
_cell.angle_gamma   90.00
#
_symmetry.space_group_name_H-M   'P 1'
#
loop_
_entity.id
_entity.type
_entity.pdbx_description
1 polymer ?
#
loop_
_entity_poly.entity_id
_entity_poly.type
_entity_poly.pdbx_seq_one_letter_code
_entity_poly.pdbx_strand_id
1 'polypeptide(L)'
;MLDCVANKRGSGQLQIVLSDDGDELWSGLLVATAHEHHASLQKEFPALKPHTMLRKWLYLPQTHPSFEEAAAAIVDVVRRGDPRIGVEPKPRKRKRVSS
;
A
#
# COMPACT_ATOMS: atom_id res chain seq x y z
N MET A 1 -7.40 0.02 18.30
CA MET A 1 -7.35 1.19 17.42
C MET A 1 -5.96 1.21 16.81
N LEU A 2 -5.72 0.39 15.78
CA LEU A 2 -4.40 0.33 15.16
C LEU A 2 -4.27 1.56 14.27
N ASP A 3 -3.44 2.52 14.68
CA ASP A 3 -3.11 3.69 13.89
C ASP A 3 -2.60 3.28 12.50
N CYS A 4 -2.98 4.05 11.49
CA CYS A 4 -2.55 3.89 10.11
C CYS A 4 -1.01 3.98 10.03
N VAL A 5 -0.32 2.85 10.01
CA VAL A 5 1.14 2.82 9.85
C VAL A 5 1.47 3.03 8.39
N ALA A 6 1.79 4.29 8.05
CA ALA A 6 2.28 4.67 6.74
C ALA A 6 3.80 4.78 6.76
N ASN A 7 4.50 3.92 6.00
CA ASN A 7 5.94 4.08 5.83
C ASN A 7 6.23 5.14 4.75
N LYS A 8 7.10 6.10 5.08
CA LYS A 8 7.54 7.16 4.17
C LYS A 8 9.05 7.08 3.98
N ARG A 9 9.49 7.12 2.72
CA ARG A 9 10.91 7.31 2.41
C ARG A 9 11.34 8.72 2.82
N GLY A 10 12.63 8.94 3.08
CA GLY A 10 13.19 10.26 3.45
C GLY A 10 12.88 11.40 2.47
N SER A 11 12.46 11.09 1.24
CA SER A 11 11.98 12.03 0.22
C SER A 11 10.47 12.35 0.31
N GLY A 12 9.76 11.91 1.34
CA GLY A 12 8.31 12.10 1.49
C GLY A 12 7.42 11.18 0.66
N GLN A 13 7.99 10.15 0.02
CA GLN A 13 7.25 9.19 -0.81
C GLN A 13 6.49 8.18 0.06
N LEU A 14 5.22 7.93 -0.23
CA LEU A 14 4.46 6.87 0.44
C LEU A 14 4.88 5.52 -0.14
N GLN A 15 5.13 4.54 0.74
CA GLN A 15 5.54 3.20 0.34
C GLN A 15 4.43 2.18 0.61
N ILE A 16 3.97 2.09 1.85
CA ILE A 16 2.86 1.20 2.25
C ILE A 16 1.98 1.89 3.27
N VAL A 17 0.72 1.49 3.29
CA VAL A 17 -0.30 1.96 4.24
C VAL A 17 -1.09 0.75 4.71
N LEU A 18 -1.08 0.49 6.01
CA LEU A 18 -2.03 -0.43 6.63
C LEU A 18 -3.28 0.35 7.04
N SER A 19 -4.45 -0.13 6.66
CA SER A 19 -5.73 0.48 7.01
C SER A 19 -6.70 -0.59 7.48
N ASP A 20 -7.45 -0.28 8.53
CA ASP A 20 -8.56 -1.08 9.05
C ASP A 20 -9.78 -0.17 9.15
N ASP A 21 -10.22 0.35 8.00
CA ASP A 21 -11.32 1.32 7.91
C ASP A 21 -12.70 0.61 7.90
N GLY A 22 -12.72 -0.73 7.95
CA GLY A 22 -13.93 -1.56 7.90
C GLY A 22 -14.53 -1.70 6.49
N ASP A 23 -14.11 -0.89 5.53
CA ASP A 23 -14.47 -1.04 4.12
C ASP A 23 -13.59 -2.11 3.47
N GLU A 24 -14.20 -3.18 2.94
CA GLU A 24 -13.50 -4.34 2.37
C GLU A 24 -12.51 -4.00 1.24
N LEU A 25 -12.61 -2.82 0.63
CA LEU A 25 -11.67 -2.38 -0.41
C LEU A 25 -10.46 -1.65 0.19
N TRP A 26 -10.58 -1.10 1.39
CA TRP A 26 -9.55 -0.32 2.08
C TRP A 26 -8.96 -1.04 3.29
N SER A 27 -9.65 -2.05 3.84
CA SER A 27 -9.21 -2.86 4.98
C SER A 27 -8.15 -3.86 4.55
N GLY A 28 -6.88 -3.55 4.80
CA GLY A 28 -5.74 -4.35 4.42
C GLY A 28 -4.48 -3.51 4.19
N LEU A 29 -3.54 -4.08 3.45
CA LEU A 29 -2.26 -3.46 3.15
C LEU A 29 -2.30 -2.87 1.74
N LEU A 30 -2.17 -1.55 1.66
CA LEU A 30 -2.07 -0.80 0.42
C LEU A 30 -0.59 -0.54 0.10
N VAL A 31 -0.16 -0.94 -1.09
CA VAL A 31 1.21 -0.80 -1.55
C VAL A 31 1.28 0.25 -2.66
N ALA A 32 1.98 1.33 -2.37
CA ALA A 32 2.21 2.43 -3.28
C ALA A 32 3.31 2.04 -4.27
N THR A 33 2.91 1.62 -5.46
CA THR A 33 3.81 1.26 -6.56
C THR A 33 3.33 1.89 -7.87
N ALA A 34 4.18 1.91 -8.89
CA ALA A 34 3.82 2.37 -10.23
C ALA A 34 3.29 1.20 -11.07
N HIS A 35 2.45 1.50 -12.07
CA HIS A 35 1.84 0.47 -12.93
C HIS A 35 2.88 -0.39 -13.68
N GLU A 36 4.04 0.18 -13.99
CA GLU A 36 5.18 -0.53 -14.59
C GLU A 36 5.72 -1.67 -13.72
N HIS A 37 5.61 -1.56 -12.40
CA HIS A 37 6.09 -2.56 -11.46
C HIS A 37 5.00 -3.55 -11.02
N HIS A 38 3.75 -3.33 -11.39
CA HIS A 38 2.63 -4.21 -11.04
C HIS A 38 2.85 -5.63 -11.52
N ALA A 39 3.34 -5.82 -12.75
CA ALA A 39 3.58 -7.15 -13.29
C ALA A 39 4.66 -7.91 -12.51
N SER A 40 5.74 -7.22 -12.12
CA SER A 40 6.82 -7.83 -11.33
C SER A 40 6.38 -8.14 -9.90
N LEU A 41 5.67 -7.22 -9.25
CA LEU A 41 5.17 -7.42 -7.88
C LEU A 41 4.06 -8.47 -7.81
N GLN A 42 3.18 -8.57 -8.80
CA GLN A 42 2.16 -9.63 -8.84
C GLN A 42 2.77 -11.02 -9.11
N LYS A 43 3.88 -11.09 -9.85
CA LYS A 43 4.64 -12.34 -10.00
C LYS A 43 5.28 -12.80 -8.70
N GLU A 44 5.83 -11.85 -7.93
CA GLU A 44 6.47 -12.11 -6.63
C GLU A 44 5.43 -12.39 -5.53
N PHE A 45 4.31 -11.65 -5.57
CA PHE A 45 3.22 -11.72 -4.61
C PHE A 45 1.87 -11.85 -5.35
N PRO A 46 1.43 -13.07 -5.70
CA PRO A 46 0.17 -13.29 -6.40
C PRO A 46 -1.07 -12.91 -5.57
N ALA A 47 -0.91 -12.70 -4.26
CA ALA A 47 -1.95 -12.21 -3.38
C ALA A 47 -2.23 -10.71 -3.56
N LEU A 48 -1.31 -9.94 -4.15
CA LEU A 48 -1.52 -8.53 -4.46
C LEU A 48 -2.47 -8.39 -5.63
N LYS A 49 -3.48 -7.53 -5.45
CA LYS A 49 -4.44 -7.20 -6.50
C LYS A 49 -4.38 -5.71 -6.81
N PRO A 50 -4.59 -5.29 -8.07
CA PRO A 50 -4.75 -3.88 -8.39
C PRO A 50 -5.96 -3.32 -7.65
N HIS A 51 -5.78 -2.20 -6.95
CA HIS A 51 -6.86 -1.59 -6.19
C HIS A 51 -7.84 -0.88 -7.14
N THR A 52 -9.15 -1.08 -6.95
CA THR A 52 -10.19 -0.62 -7.89
C THR A 52 -10.32 0.90 -7.96
N MET A 53 -10.20 1.60 -6.83
CA MET A 53 -10.26 3.08 -6.80
C MET A 53 -8.91 3.73 -7.13
N LEU A 54 -7.83 3.26 -6.53
CA LEU A 54 -6.46 3.68 -6.82
C LEU A 54 -5.81 2.65 -7.75
N ARG A 55 -6.24 2.60 -9.01
CA ARG A 55 -5.70 1.66 -10.03
C ARG A 55 -4.18 1.65 -10.16
N LYS A 56 -3.50 2.70 -9.70
CA LYS A 56 -2.05 2.78 -9.61
C LYS A 56 -1.46 1.94 -8.48
N TRP A 57 -2.19 1.65 -7.42
CA TRP A 57 -1.69 0.98 -6.21
C TRP A 57 -2.14 -0.47 -6.18
N LEU A 58 -1.31 -1.29 -5.54
CA LEU A 58 -1.67 -2.66 -5.23
C LEU A 58 -2.29 -2.72 -3.84
N TYR A 59 -3.14 -3.71 -3.65
CA TYR A 59 -3.91 -3.92 -2.43
C TYR A 59 -3.86 -5.41 -2.07
N LEU A 60 -3.55 -5.67 -0.81
CA LEU A 60 -3.60 -6.98 -0.19
C LEU A 60 -4.76 -6.98 0.82
N PRO A 61 -5.83 -7.74 0.58
CA PRO A 61 -6.95 -7.79 1.50
C PRO A 61 -6.59 -8.46 2.82
N GLN A 62 -7.02 -7.87 3.94
CA GLN A 62 -6.80 -8.48 5.27
C GLN A 62 -7.51 -9.83 5.44
N THR A 63 -8.58 -10.05 4.67
CA THR A 63 -9.33 -11.30 4.65
C THR A 63 -8.64 -12.42 3.87
N HIS A 64 -7.51 -12.12 3.21
CA HIS A 64 -6.76 -13.13 2.47
C HIS A 64 -6.07 -14.11 3.44
N PRO A 65 -6.14 -15.43 3.22
CA PRO A 65 -5.55 -16.41 4.14
C PRO A 65 -4.02 -16.25 4.30
N SER A 66 -3.33 -15.84 3.23
CA SER A 66 -1.89 -15.54 3.26
C SER A 66 -1.57 -14.08 3.56
N PHE A 67 -2.50 -13.32 4.15
CA PHE A 67 -2.31 -11.89 4.42
C PHE A 67 -1.07 -11.65 5.27
N GLU A 68 -0.93 -12.36 6.39
CA GLU A 68 0.14 -12.11 7.36
C GLU A 68 1.53 -12.38 6.78
N GLU A 69 1.69 -13.50 6.06
CA GLU A 69 2.93 -13.87 5.38
C GLU A 69 3.29 -12.90 4.26
N ALA A 70 2.32 -12.57 3.39
CA ALA A 70 2.55 -11.65 2.29
C ALA A 70 2.82 -10.22 2.80
N ALA A 71 2.09 -9.77 3.83
CA ALA A 71 2.30 -8.46 4.44
C ALA A 71 3.69 -8.37 5.08
N ALA A 72 4.12 -9.38 5.81
CA ALA A 72 5.45 -9.43 6.40
C ALA A 72 6.55 -9.36 5.33
N ALA A 73 6.40 -10.11 4.24
CA ALA A 73 7.35 -10.10 3.13
C ALA A 73 7.39 -8.73 2.42
N ILE A 74 6.23 -8.10 2.19
CA ILE A 74 6.14 -6.76 1.59
C ILE A 74 6.82 -5.72 2.51
N VAL A 75 6.57 -5.79 3.82
CA VAL A 75 7.22 -4.91 4.80
C VAL A 75 8.73 -5.07 4.77
N ASP A 76 9.25 -6.30 4.65
CA ASP A 76 10.69 -6.56 4.53
C ASP A 76 11.27 -5.93 3.24
N VAL A 77 10.62 -6.11 2.09
CA VAL A 77 11.02 -5.50 0.81
C VAL A 77 11.05 -3.96 0.91
N VAL A 78 10.02 -3.38 1.54
CA VAL A 78 9.95 -1.93 1.79
C VAL A 78 11.09 -1.46 2.70
N ARG A 79 11.39 -2.21 3.76
CA ARG A 79 12.49 -1.89 4.70
C ARG A 79 13.86 -2.00 4.04
N ARG A 80 14.04 -2.92 3.08
CA ARG A 80 15.22 -2.99 2.22
C ARG A 80 15.35 -1.81 1.24
N GLY A 81 14.30 -1.00 1.11
CA GLY A 81 14.31 0.21 0.28
C GLY A 81 14.16 -0.09 -1.21
N ASP A 82 13.46 -1.17 -1.55
CA ASP A 82 13.24 -1.62 -2.92
C ASP A 82 12.73 -0.47 -3.82
N PRO A 83 13.39 -0.21 -4.96
CA PRO A 83 13.05 0.91 -5.83
C PRO A 83 11.68 0.77 -6.51
N ARG A 84 11.08 -0.43 -6.53
CA ARG A 84 9.75 -0.69 -7.11
C ARG A 84 8.62 -0.15 -6.22
N ILE A 85 8.89 0.12 -4.94
CA ILE A 85 7.90 0.57 -3.96
C ILE A 85 8.22 2.00 -3.48
N GLY A 86 7.26 2.88 -3.72
CA GLY A 86 7.42 4.31 -3.54
C GLY A 86 6.70 5.04 -4.66
N VAL A 87 5.59 5.67 -4.34
CA VAL A 87 4.94 6.61 -5.25
C VAL A 87 4.97 7.97 -4.58
N GLU A 88 5.42 8.98 -5.32
CA GLU A 88 5.27 10.36 -4.88
C GLU A 88 3.78 10.61 -4.59
N PRO A 89 3.42 10.87 -3.31
CA PRO A 89 2.06 11.18 -2.98
C PRO A 89 1.74 12.49 -3.68
N LYS A 90 0.89 12.45 -4.71
CA LYS A 90 0.20 13.66 -5.16
C LYS A 90 -0.43 14.28 -3.91
N PRO A 91 -0.09 15.53 -3.53
CA PRO A 91 -0.56 16.11 -2.30
C PRO A 91 -2.09 16.13 -2.35
N ARG A 92 -2.73 15.25 -1.57
CA ARG A 92 -4.16 15.36 -1.29
C ARG A 92 -4.32 16.68 -0.57
N LYS A 93 -4.85 17.71 -1.26
CA LYS A 93 -5.32 18.93 -0.62
C LYS A 93 -6.21 18.48 0.54
N ARG A 94 -5.75 18.64 1.78
CA ARG A 94 -6.60 18.55 2.97
C ARG A 94 -7.77 19.48 2.68
N LYS A 95 -8.98 18.94 2.49
CA LYS A 95 -10.17 19.77 2.61
C LYS A 95 -10.09 20.34 4.03
N ARG A 96 -9.88 21.66 4.13
CA ARG A 96 -10.10 22.38 5.38
C ARG A 96 -11.52 22.02 5.80
N VAL A 97 -11.66 21.29 6.91
CA VAL A 97 -12.89 21.33 7.67
C VAL A 97 -12.94 22.74 8.23
N SER A 98 -13.73 23.59 7.59
CA SER A 98 -14.12 24.88 8.13
C SER A 98 -15.10 24.60 9.26
N SER A 99 -14.74 25.03 10.46
CA SER A 99 -15.65 25.22 11.58
C SER A 99 -15.32 26.55 12.25
#